data_AF-A0A7C6DHR7-F1
#
_entry.id   AF-A0A7C6DHR7-F1
#
_cell.length_a   1.000
_cell.length_b   1.000
_cell.length_c   1.000
_cell.angle_alpha   90.00
_cell.angle_beta   90.00
_cell.angle_gamma   90.00
#
_symmetry.space_group_name_H-M   'P 1'
#
loop_
_entity.id
_entity.type
_entity.pdbx_description
1 polymer ?
#
loop_
_entity_poly.entity_id
_entity_poly.type
_entity_poly.pdbx_seq_one_letter_code
_entity_poly.pdbx_strand_id
1 'polypeptide(L)'
;MSQRVCIGGRRSGGMSDHHKGRRARAIVASAAVTAMAAGLLGPVAHAADIIKANNTDPLNLATAWSGAVTPGPLDVAVWNSTVTSANTVSLGADLSWGGIRIANPGGPVTLNDFTLTLGQFGIDMSSATQDLTINSALTLAAERTQQWRVASGRTLNVNGALTAGTAATVDFDLSAGGTIRLGSIPAGSQVTYATINGGQDFAGVDPSGNAASLSTLTAYTPNANSGGNLPNVSGTIATVFDVVNSNTNATSAYRLSNAATFSSGVRFNTAHTNGQAWVADLPSGRTNHIGGGGILVGPNVNTNVVFNGTGPIRALNPAGLYVRNYSSADVVFNVNITQATAGTPLVKSGPGRAIIASNTQGYTGGTYVQQGTLQFGNGGAAGATPATGGIINHAVLAFNRNDAMTVANDISG
;
A
#
# COMPACT_ATOMS: atom_id res chain seq x y z
N MET A 1 91.93 35.05 -35.56
CA MET A 1 91.30 35.95 -36.56
C MET A 1 90.42 35.12 -37.46
N SER A 2 89.23 35.63 -37.82
CA SER A 2 88.30 35.11 -38.85
C SER A 2 87.64 33.75 -38.58
N GLN A 3 86.41 33.42 -39.02
CA GLN A 3 85.30 34.12 -39.67
C GLN A 3 84.07 33.16 -39.59
N ARG A 4 82.88 33.65 -39.92
CA ARG A 4 81.54 32.99 -39.90
C ARG A 4 81.42 31.77 -40.85
N VAL A 5 80.42 30.89 -40.63
CA VAL A 5 79.27 30.55 -41.55
C VAL A 5 78.53 29.23 -41.14
N CYS A 6 77.19 29.35 -40.99
CA CYS A 6 76.01 28.49 -41.30
C CYS A 6 75.81 26.96 -41.03
N ILE A 7 74.56 26.67 -40.58
CA ILE A 7 73.60 25.55 -40.86
C ILE A 7 73.71 24.17 -40.15
N GLY A 8 72.66 23.86 -39.35
CA GLY A 8 71.77 22.68 -39.38
C GLY A 8 72.31 21.24 -39.29
N GLY A 9 71.88 20.49 -38.26
CA GLY A 9 71.97 19.01 -38.21
C GLY A 9 71.22 18.35 -37.04
N ARG A 10 70.28 17.44 -37.35
CA ARG A 10 69.58 16.51 -36.43
C ARG A 10 70.46 15.31 -36.05
N ARG A 11 70.31 14.78 -34.81
CA ARG A 11 70.27 13.35 -34.38
C ARG A 11 70.43 13.30 -32.84
N SER A 12 69.43 12.86 -32.07
CA SER A 12 69.03 11.49 -31.69
C SER A 12 70.01 10.74 -30.77
N GLY A 13 69.53 10.35 -29.58
CA GLY A 13 69.98 9.16 -28.84
C GLY A 13 70.77 9.44 -27.56
N GLY A 14 70.15 9.22 -26.40
CA GLY A 14 70.81 9.24 -25.08
C GLY A 14 69.87 8.79 -23.97
N MET A 15 69.87 7.48 -23.73
CA MET A 15 69.12 6.73 -22.71
C MET A 15 69.58 7.06 -21.28
N SER A 16 68.65 7.14 -20.33
CA SER A 16 68.90 6.80 -18.92
C SER A 16 67.61 6.26 -18.30
N ASP A 17 67.61 4.97 -18.04
CA ASP A 17 66.58 4.20 -17.34
C ASP A 17 66.71 4.44 -15.83
N HIS A 18 65.61 4.79 -15.15
CA HIS A 18 65.49 4.58 -13.71
C HIS A 18 64.05 4.19 -13.34
N HIS A 19 63.90 2.89 -13.07
CA HIS A 19 62.94 2.21 -12.20
C HIS A 19 61.49 2.73 -12.02
N LYS A 20 60.58 1.97 -12.64
CA LYS A 20 59.36 1.32 -12.08
C LYS A 20 58.58 2.09 -10.99
N GLY A 21 57.46 2.68 -11.41
CA GLY A 21 56.31 3.02 -10.57
C GLY A 21 55.01 2.94 -11.37
N ARG A 22 54.53 1.74 -11.70
CA ARG A 22 53.21 1.52 -12.31
C ARG A 22 52.12 1.90 -11.29
N ARG A 23 51.52 3.09 -11.40
CA ARG A 23 50.20 3.37 -10.83
C ARG A 23 49.15 3.12 -11.90
N ALA A 24 48.59 1.91 -11.89
CA ALA A 24 47.46 1.55 -12.73
C ALA A 24 46.26 2.45 -12.37
N ARG A 25 45.75 3.18 -13.37
CA ARG A 25 44.48 3.89 -13.30
C ARG A 25 43.36 2.85 -13.33
N ALA A 26 42.63 2.70 -12.24
CA ALA A 26 41.42 1.89 -12.22
C ALA A 26 40.29 2.67 -12.93
N ILE A 27 39.95 2.23 -14.13
CA ILE A 27 38.70 2.59 -14.81
C ILE A 27 37.62 1.76 -14.13
N VAL A 28 36.75 2.39 -13.33
CA VAL A 28 35.56 1.73 -12.80
C VAL A 28 34.48 1.82 -13.88
N ALA A 29 34.29 0.72 -14.61
CA ALA A 29 33.12 0.52 -15.45
C ALA A 29 31.92 0.18 -14.55
N SER A 30 30.87 1.00 -14.58
CA SER A 30 29.58 0.68 -13.96
C SER A 30 28.95 -0.49 -14.71
N ALA A 31 29.05 -1.69 -14.14
CA ALA A 31 28.23 -2.82 -14.56
C ALA A 31 26.88 -2.73 -13.85
N ALA A 32 25.81 -2.57 -14.63
CA ALA A 32 24.45 -2.81 -14.15
C ALA A 32 24.34 -4.31 -13.80
N VAL A 33 24.20 -4.62 -12.51
CA VAL A 33 23.94 -5.99 -12.06
C VAL A 33 22.43 -6.21 -12.11
N THR A 34 21.96 -6.89 -13.15
CA THR A 34 20.65 -7.52 -13.14
C THR A 34 20.78 -8.83 -12.37
N ALA A 35 20.40 -8.84 -11.10
CA ALA A 35 20.29 -10.08 -10.32
C ALA A 35 18.94 -10.74 -10.63
N MET A 36 18.93 -11.78 -11.48
CA MET A 36 17.88 -12.79 -11.46
C MET A 36 18.21 -13.76 -10.32
N ALA A 37 17.48 -13.67 -9.21
CA ALA A 37 17.48 -14.71 -8.20
C ALA A 37 16.54 -15.85 -8.66
N ALA A 38 17.11 -16.89 -9.27
CA ALA A 38 16.42 -18.15 -9.48
C ALA A 38 16.43 -18.95 -8.17
N GLY A 39 15.56 -18.59 -7.23
CA GLY A 39 15.21 -19.47 -6.13
C GLY A 39 14.39 -20.65 -6.66
N LEU A 40 14.62 -21.86 -6.14
CA LEU A 40 13.74 -23.00 -6.35
C LEU A 40 12.33 -22.64 -5.82
N LEU A 41 11.48 -22.12 -6.70
CA LEU A 41 10.05 -22.03 -6.47
C LEU A 41 9.52 -23.46 -6.57
N GLY A 42 9.28 -24.10 -5.43
CA GLY A 42 8.27 -25.17 -5.40
C GLY A 42 6.98 -24.62 -6.01
N PRO A 43 6.17 -25.45 -6.69
CA PRO A 43 4.95 -24.97 -7.33
C PRO A 43 4.11 -24.24 -6.28
N VAL A 44 3.99 -22.93 -6.43
CA VAL A 44 3.04 -22.14 -5.67
C VAL A 44 1.69 -22.71 -6.11
N ALA A 45 1.00 -23.44 -5.23
CA ALA A 45 -0.29 -24.00 -5.56
C ALA A 45 -1.19 -22.86 -6.07
N HIS A 46 -1.57 -22.92 -7.34
CA HIS A 46 -2.52 -21.97 -7.91
C HIS A 46 -3.85 -22.12 -7.16
N ALA A 47 -4.54 -21.01 -6.92
CA ALA A 47 -5.85 -21.01 -6.30
C ALA A 47 -6.82 -21.90 -7.09
N ALA A 48 -7.43 -22.87 -6.42
CA ALA A 48 -8.48 -23.67 -7.02
C ALA A 48 -9.83 -22.98 -6.84
N ASP A 49 -10.66 -23.05 -7.88
CA ASP A 49 -12.07 -22.73 -7.77
C ASP A 49 -12.82 -23.95 -7.24
N ILE A 50 -13.39 -23.83 -6.04
CA ILE A 50 -14.14 -24.89 -5.39
C ILE A 50 -15.63 -24.59 -5.53
N ILE A 51 -16.29 -25.34 -6.40
CA ILE A 51 -17.67 -25.08 -6.80
C ILE A 51 -18.65 -25.61 -5.75
N LYS A 52 -19.55 -24.74 -5.28
CA LYS A 52 -20.65 -25.09 -4.39
C LYS A 52 -21.59 -26.10 -5.05
N ALA A 53 -21.91 -27.19 -4.35
CA ALA A 53 -22.94 -28.14 -4.76
C ALA A 53 -24.35 -27.58 -4.53
N ASN A 54 -25.34 -28.07 -5.29
CA ASN A 54 -26.74 -27.64 -5.17
C ASN A 54 -27.46 -28.24 -3.94
N ASN A 55 -27.01 -27.86 -2.76
CA ASN A 55 -27.56 -28.29 -1.47
C ASN A 55 -27.37 -27.18 -0.41
N THR A 56 -27.93 -27.41 0.77
CA THR A 56 -27.83 -26.52 1.92
C THR A 56 -26.94 -27.08 3.02
N ASP A 57 -26.05 -28.02 2.69
CA ASP A 57 -25.13 -28.61 3.66
C ASP A 57 -24.21 -27.54 4.26
N PRO A 58 -23.85 -27.67 5.56
CA PRO A 58 -22.86 -26.79 6.19
C PRO A 58 -21.54 -26.77 5.40
N LEU A 59 -20.97 -25.58 5.20
CA LEU A 59 -19.86 -25.36 4.26
C LEU A 59 -18.53 -26.00 4.70
N ASN A 60 -18.40 -26.36 5.97
CA ASN A 60 -17.28 -27.13 6.50
C ASN A 60 -17.32 -28.61 6.11
N LEU A 61 -18.39 -29.10 5.50
CA LEU A 61 -18.52 -30.48 5.04
C LEU A 61 -18.13 -30.60 3.57
N ALA A 62 -17.41 -31.68 3.23
CA ALA A 62 -17.06 -32.02 1.85
C ALA A 62 -18.30 -32.10 0.93
N THR A 63 -19.44 -32.60 1.46
CA THR A 63 -20.70 -32.75 0.70
C THR A 63 -21.30 -31.42 0.24
N ALA A 64 -20.91 -30.29 0.83
CA ALA A 64 -21.36 -28.97 0.39
C ALA A 64 -20.79 -28.56 -0.98
N TRP A 65 -19.81 -29.30 -1.51
CA TRP A 65 -19.00 -28.94 -2.68
C TRP A 65 -19.05 -30.03 -3.75
N SER A 66 -19.15 -29.65 -5.03
CA SER A 66 -19.36 -30.59 -6.14
C SER A 66 -18.22 -31.58 -6.36
N GLY A 67 -17.02 -31.29 -5.85
CA GLY A 67 -15.84 -32.16 -5.89
C GLY A 67 -15.57 -32.93 -4.59
N ALA A 68 -16.46 -32.85 -3.58
CA ALA A 68 -16.23 -33.39 -2.25
C ALA A 68 -14.93 -32.88 -1.58
N VAL A 69 -14.54 -31.63 -1.86
CA VAL A 69 -13.37 -30.96 -1.30
C VAL A 69 -13.83 -29.62 -0.75
N THR A 70 -13.48 -29.34 0.51
CA THR A 70 -13.75 -28.05 1.15
C THR A 70 -12.70 -27.01 0.74
N PRO A 71 -13.06 -25.75 0.45
CA PRO A 71 -12.09 -24.72 0.14
C PRO A 71 -11.18 -24.43 1.33
N GLY A 72 -9.88 -24.29 1.06
CA GLY A 72 -8.87 -23.86 2.02
C GLY A 72 -8.44 -22.39 1.83
N PRO A 73 -7.44 -21.91 2.60
CA PRO A 73 -7.03 -20.51 2.64
C PRO A 73 -6.48 -19.92 1.34
N LEU A 74 -6.21 -20.76 0.33
CA LEU A 74 -5.75 -20.34 -0.99
C LEU A 74 -6.81 -20.55 -2.08
N ASP A 75 -7.95 -21.14 -1.75
CA ASP A 75 -8.98 -21.50 -2.71
C ASP A 75 -10.10 -20.47 -2.75
N VAL A 76 -10.78 -20.36 -3.88
CA VAL A 76 -11.96 -19.51 -4.03
C VAL A 76 -13.21 -20.37 -3.96
N ALA A 77 -14.08 -20.08 -3.01
CA ALA A 77 -15.41 -20.68 -2.93
C ALA A 77 -16.33 -20.05 -3.98
N VAL A 78 -16.88 -20.86 -4.89
CA VAL A 78 -17.62 -20.35 -6.06
C VAL A 78 -19.08 -20.77 -6.04
N TRP A 79 -19.97 -19.79 -6.13
CA TRP A 79 -21.38 -19.99 -6.46
C TRP A 79 -21.62 -19.62 -7.92
N ASN A 80 -21.97 -20.62 -8.73
CA ASN A 80 -22.34 -20.46 -10.13
C ASN A 80 -23.69 -21.16 -10.40
N SER A 81 -24.03 -21.35 -11.67
CA SER A 81 -25.27 -21.99 -12.11
C SER A 81 -25.46 -23.44 -11.65
N THR A 82 -24.46 -24.08 -11.04
CA THR A 82 -24.65 -25.36 -10.32
C THR A 82 -25.67 -25.21 -9.21
N VAL A 83 -25.71 -24.06 -8.53
CA VAL A 83 -26.71 -23.74 -7.51
C VAL A 83 -27.93 -23.12 -8.21
N THR A 84 -29.07 -23.81 -8.23
CA THR A 84 -30.19 -23.47 -9.13
C THR A 84 -31.27 -22.60 -8.50
N SER A 85 -31.19 -22.33 -7.20
CA SER A 85 -32.14 -21.51 -6.44
C SER A 85 -31.40 -20.66 -5.41
N ALA A 86 -32.14 -19.89 -4.61
CA ALA A 86 -31.57 -19.23 -3.44
C ALA A 86 -30.86 -20.25 -2.54
N ASN A 87 -29.69 -19.87 -2.00
CA ASN A 87 -28.85 -20.75 -1.21
C ASN A 87 -28.48 -20.08 0.12
N THR A 88 -29.16 -20.48 1.17
CA THR A 88 -28.89 -20.06 2.54
C THR A 88 -28.22 -21.22 3.29
N VAL A 89 -27.00 -20.99 3.78
CA VAL A 89 -26.14 -22.03 4.36
C VAL A 89 -25.45 -21.54 5.62
N SER A 90 -25.18 -22.47 6.55
CA SER A 90 -24.29 -22.23 7.69
C SER A 90 -22.84 -22.51 7.28
N LEU A 91 -21.88 -21.79 7.85
CA LEU A 91 -20.46 -22.17 7.71
C LEU A 91 -20.18 -23.53 8.37
N GLY A 92 -20.88 -23.85 9.46
CA GLY A 92 -20.75 -25.11 10.22
C GLY A 92 -19.50 -25.21 11.12
N ALA A 93 -18.49 -24.36 10.91
CA ALA A 93 -17.34 -24.12 11.77
C ALA A 93 -16.69 -22.77 11.38
N ASP A 94 -15.67 -22.33 12.11
CA ASP A 94 -14.81 -21.25 11.61
C ASP A 94 -14.04 -21.75 10.38
N LEU A 95 -14.06 -20.96 9.30
CA LEU A 95 -13.47 -21.32 8.00
C LEU A 95 -12.47 -20.26 7.53
N SER A 96 -11.53 -20.70 6.70
CA SER A 96 -10.56 -19.83 6.04
C SER A 96 -10.51 -20.16 4.55
N TRP A 97 -10.88 -19.19 3.72
CA TRP A 97 -10.85 -19.31 2.27
C TRP A 97 -9.92 -18.28 1.66
N GLY A 98 -9.39 -18.56 0.48
CA GLY A 98 -8.67 -17.56 -0.32
C GLY A 98 -9.59 -16.42 -0.77
N GLY A 99 -10.85 -16.71 -1.08
CA GLY A 99 -11.88 -15.73 -1.40
C GLY A 99 -13.25 -16.35 -1.69
N ILE A 100 -14.21 -15.50 -2.06
CA ILE A 100 -15.53 -15.88 -2.55
C ILE A 100 -15.71 -15.36 -3.97
N ARG A 101 -16.36 -16.15 -4.84
CA ARG A 101 -16.88 -15.66 -6.11
C ARG A 101 -18.35 -15.98 -6.28
N ILE A 102 -19.14 -14.96 -6.56
CA ILE A 102 -20.54 -15.10 -6.98
C ILE A 102 -20.60 -14.83 -8.48
N ALA A 103 -20.80 -15.89 -9.24
CA ALA A 103 -21.01 -15.82 -10.68
C ALA A 103 -22.53 -15.77 -10.96
N ASN A 104 -23.12 -16.87 -11.38
CA ASN A 104 -24.49 -16.90 -11.88
C ASN A 104 -25.42 -17.91 -11.17
N PRO A 105 -25.50 -17.93 -9.82
CA PRO A 105 -26.44 -18.82 -9.14
C PRO A 105 -27.89 -18.45 -9.48
N GLY A 106 -28.79 -19.42 -9.34
CA GLY A 106 -30.22 -19.26 -9.64
C GLY A 106 -30.98 -18.38 -8.64
N GLY A 107 -30.38 -18.03 -7.50
CA GLY A 107 -30.94 -17.09 -6.53
C GLY A 107 -29.89 -16.53 -5.56
N PRO A 108 -30.30 -15.62 -4.64
CA PRO A 108 -29.40 -15.00 -3.67
C PRO A 108 -28.65 -16.01 -2.80
N VAL A 109 -27.43 -15.65 -2.41
CA VAL A 109 -26.56 -16.45 -1.55
C VAL A 109 -26.49 -15.82 -0.16
N THR A 110 -26.69 -16.62 0.89
CA THR A 110 -26.61 -16.18 2.28
C THR A 110 -25.72 -17.12 3.10
N LEU A 111 -24.69 -16.57 3.75
CA LEU A 111 -23.78 -17.29 4.65
C LEU A 111 -24.07 -16.90 6.11
N ASN A 112 -24.29 -17.90 6.96
CA ASN A 112 -24.65 -17.71 8.37
C ASN A 112 -23.68 -18.42 9.31
N ASP A 113 -23.70 -17.97 10.58
CA ASP A 113 -22.97 -18.54 11.72
C ASP A 113 -21.44 -18.49 11.59
N PHE A 114 -20.75 -18.65 12.72
CA PHE A 114 -19.28 -18.74 12.81
C PHE A 114 -18.52 -17.56 12.17
N THR A 115 -17.19 -17.70 12.11
CA THR A 115 -16.28 -16.74 11.48
C THR A 115 -15.78 -17.26 10.15
N LEU A 116 -15.85 -16.43 9.12
CA LEU A 116 -15.15 -16.63 7.86
C LEU A 116 -13.94 -15.72 7.78
N THR A 117 -12.75 -16.30 7.57
CA THR A 117 -11.54 -15.55 7.25
C THR A 117 -11.29 -15.60 5.75
N LEU A 118 -11.15 -14.45 5.11
CA LEU A 118 -10.85 -14.36 3.68
C LEU A 118 -9.39 -13.99 3.43
N GLY A 119 -8.77 -14.67 2.48
CA GLY A 119 -7.41 -14.44 2.00
C GLY A 119 -7.34 -13.35 0.92
N GLN A 120 -6.30 -13.41 0.09
CA GLN A 120 -5.97 -12.35 -0.86
C GLN A 120 -7.01 -12.12 -1.97
N PHE A 121 -7.85 -13.11 -2.30
CA PHE A 121 -8.78 -13.00 -3.42
C PHE A 121 -10.05 -12.23 -3.05
N GLY A 122 -10.31 -12.03 -1.75
CA GLY A 122 -11.42 -11.20 -1.28
C GLY A 122 -12.78 -11.71 -1.76
N ILE A 123 -13.59 -10.81 -2.32
CA ILE A 123 -14.96 -11.10 -2.77
C ILE A 123 -15.13 -10.59 -4.20
N ASP A 124 -15.36 -11.51 -5.12
CA ASP A 124 -15.61 -11.20 -6.52
C ASP A 124 -17.10 -11.44 -6.87
N MET A 125 -17.83 -10.35 -7.05
CA MET A 125 -19.19 -10.33 -7.58
C MET A 125 -19.25 -9.56 -8.90
N SER A 126 -18.14 -9.50 -9.65
CA SER A 126 -18.03 -8.70 -10.89
C SER A 126 -18.91 -9.22 -12.03
N SER A 127 -19.19 -10.53 -12.05
CA SER A 127 -20.12 -11.19 -12.96
C SER A 127 -21.39 -11.66 -12.26
N ALA A 128 -21.69 -11.15 -11.06
CA ALA A 128 -22.75 -11.65 -10.22
C ALA A 128 -24.13 -11.40 -10.84
N THR A 129 -24.96 -12.44 -10.95
CA THR A 129 -26.39 -12.29 -11.27
C THR A 129 -27.26 -12.16 -10.03
N GLN A 130 -26.71 -12.41 -8.84
CA GLN A 130 -27.43 -12.44 -7.57
C GLN A 130 -26.65 -11.75 -6.46
N ASP A 131 -27.37 -11.36 -5.42
CA ASP A 131 -26.80 -10.70 -4.24
C ASP A 131 -26.15 -11.72 -3.29
N LEU A 132 -25.19 -11.23 -2.49
CA LEU A 132 -24.53 -11.97 -1.43
C LEU A 132 -24.84 -11.34 -0.08
N THR A 133 -25.24 -12.14 0.88
CA THR A 133 -25.37 -11.74 2.29
C THR A 133 -24.47 -12.58 3.17
N ILE A 134 -23.66 -11.93 3.99
CA ILE A 134 -22.76 -12.56 4.97
C ILE A 134 -23.22 -12.10 6.35
N ASN A 135 -23.93 -12.98 7.05
CA ASN A 135 -24.32 -12.79 8.44
C ASN A 135 -23.24 -13.31 9.41
N SER A 136 -22.41 -14.25 8.96
CA SER A 136 -21.19 -14.70 9.66
C SER A 136 -20.24 -13.55 9.97
N ALA A 137 -19.49 -13.65 11.06
CA ALA A 137 -18.37 -12.74 11.29
C ALA A 137 -17.37 -12.88 10.14
N LEU A 138 -16.82 -11.75 9.68
CA LEU A 138 -15.94 -11.70 8.51
C LEU A 138 -14.60 -11.10 8.92
N THR A 139 -13.55 -11.90 8.84
CA THR A 139 -12.17 -11.48 9.13
C THR A 139 -11.38 -11.34 7.83
N LEU A 140 -10.73 -10.21 7.62
CA LEU A 140 -9.71 -10.08 6.58
C LEU A 140 -8.43 -10.76 7.08
N ALA A 141 -7.90 -11.74 6.34
CA ALA A 141 -6.64 -12.39 6.71
C ALA A 141 -5.52 -11.36 6.81
N ALA A 142 -4.65 -11.54 7.81
CA ALA A 142 -3.53 -10.66 8.06
C ALA A 142 -2.63 -10.53 6.82
N GLU A 143 -1.94 -9.39 6.72
CA GLU A 143 -0.86 -9.14 5.76
C GLU A 143 -1.30 -9.09 4.29
N ARG A 144 -2.60 -9.22 3.99
CA ARG A 144 -3.14 -9.17 2.62
C ARG A 144 -3.90 -7.88 2.30
N THR A 145 -3.80 -7.46 1.05
CA THR A 145 -4.75 -6.51 0.44
C THR A 145 -5.79 -7.28 -0.36
N GLN A 146 -7.06 -7.14 0.00
CA GLN A 146 -8.19 -7.70 -0.76
C GLN A 146 -8.79 -6.68 -1.71
N GLN A 147 -9.50 -7.17 -2.73
CA GLN A 147 -10.45 -6.38 -3.50
C GLN A 147 -11.84 -6.99 -3.41
N TRP A 148 -12.83 -6.14 -3.18
CA TRP A 148 -14.23 -6.53 -3.17
C TRP A 148 -14.95 -5.83 -4.30
N ARG A 149 -15.30 -6.58 -5.34
CA ARG A 149 -15.89 -6.02 -6.55
C ARG A 149 -17.35 -6.40 -6.65
N VAL A 150 -18.23 -5.42 -6.89
CA VAL A 150 -19.68 -5.66 -6.99
C VAL A 150 -20.22 -5.12 -8.30
N ALA A 151 -20.87 -5.99 -9.09
CA ALA A 151 -21.50 -5.64 -10.34
C ALA A 151 -22.67 -4.66 -10.16
N SER A 152 -23.00 -3.94 -11.24
CA SER A 152 -24.12 -3.01 -11.28
C SER A 152 -25.42 -3.66 -10.84
N GLY A 153 -26.18 -2.97 -9.98
CA GLY A 153 -27.48 -3.45 -9.49
C GLY A 153 -27.40 -4.65 -8.56
N ARG A 154 -26.21 -5.09 -8.14
CA ARG A 154 -26.01 -6.13 -7.11
C ARG A 154 -25.61 -5.52 -5.78
N THR A 155 -25.91 -6.24 -4.71
CA THR A 155 -25.58 -5.87 -3.34
C THR A 155 -24.79 -6.96 -2.63
N LEU A 156 -23.68 -6.57 -2.02
CA LEU A 156 -22.99 -7.33 -0.98
C LEU A 156 -23.41 -6.80 0.38
N ASN A 157 -24.12 -7.60 1.18
CA ASN A 157 -24.46 -7.28 2.56
C ASN A 157 -23.47 -7.98 3.51
N VAL A 158 -22.67 -7.22 4.25
CA VAL A 158 -21.82 -7.73 5.33
C VAL A 158 -22.46 -7.31 6.65
N ASN A 159 -23.28 -8.19 7.20
CA ASN A 159 -24.02 -7.95 8.44
C ASN A 159 -23.23 -8.40 9.67
N GLY A 160 -22.39 -9.43 9.53
CA GLY A 160 -21.52 -9.88 10.61
C GLY A 160 -20.43 -8.87 10.95
N ALA A 161 -19.79 -9.07 12.11
CA ALA A 161 -18.67 -8.24 12.55
C ALA A 161 -17.54 -8.28 11.52
N LEU A 162 -17.14 -7.12 11.00
CA LEU A 162 -16.02 -6.99 10.08
C LEU A 162 -14.75 -6.64 10.87
N THR A 163 -13.79 -7.56 10.89
CA THR A 163 -12.50 -7.40 11.55
C THR A 163 -11.37 -7.49 10.52
N ALA A 164 -10.27 -6.82 10.80
CA ALA A 164 -9.06 -6.88 9.99
C ALA A 164 -7.95 -7.53 10.82
N GLY A 165 -7.31 -8.56 10.27
CA GLY A 165 -6.06 -9.08 10.78
C GLY A 165 -4.97 -8.01 10.71
N THR A 166 -3.83 -8.26 11.37
CA THR A 166 -2.70 -7.32 11.37
C THR A 166 -2.31 -6.94 9.95
N ALA A 167 -2.18 -5.63 9.71
CA ALA A 167 -1.86 -5.05 8.41
C ALA A 167 -2.84 -5.37 7.27
N ALA A 168 -3.95 -6.09 7.47
CA ALA A 168 -4.89 -6.38 6.40
C ALA A 168 -5.52 -5.10 5.85
N THR A 169 -5.69 -5.02 4.53
CA THR A 169 -6.39 -3.91 3.88
C THR A 169 -7.40 -4.42 2.86
N VAL A 170 -8.38 -3.59 2.51
CA VAL A 170 -9.36 -3.92 1.46
C VAL A 170 -9.60 -2.70 0.56
N ASP A 171 -9.78 -2.93 -0.74
CA ASP A 171 -10.29 -1.94 -1.66
C ASP A 171 -11.71 -2.33 -2.09
N PHE A 172 -12.67 -1.47 -1.77
CA PHE A 172 -14.05 -1.62 -2.20
C PHE A 172 -14.17 -1.10 -3.63
N ASP A 173 -14.26 -2.00 -4.61
CA ASP A 173 -14.41 -1.65 -6.01
C ASP A 173 -15.89 -1.59 -6.40
N LEU A 174 -16.45 -0.39 -6.33
CA LEU A 174 -17.81 -0.05 -6.75
C LEU A 174 -17.83 0.65 -8.12
N SER A 175 -16.76 0.56 -8.91
CA SER A 175 -16.65 1.24 -10.21
C SER A 175 -17.73 0.80 -11.21
N ALA A 176 -18.30 -0.40 -11.04
CA ALA A 176 -19.42 -0.90 -11.82
C ALA A 176 -20.80 -0.42 -11.33
N GLY A 177 -20.88 0.33 -10.23
CA GLY A 177 -22.14 0.84 -9.66
C GLY A 177 -22.91 -0.16 -8.80
N GLY A 178 -22.24 -1.20 -8.26
CA GLY A 178 -22.81 -2.08 -7.23
C GLY A 178 -22.80 -1.44 -5.84
N THR A 179 -23.41 -2.13 -4.87
CA THR A 179 -23.51 -1.67 -3.48
C THR A 179 -22.80 -2.64 -2.53
N ILE A 180 -22.00 -2.12 -1.60
CA ILE A 180 -21.53 -2.86 -0.43
C ILE A 180 -22.16 -2.22 0.80
N ARG A 181 -22.85 -3.00 1.62
CA ARG A 181 -23.50 -2.54 2.86
C ARG A 181 -22.82 -3.17 4.07
N LEU A 182 -22.34 -2.34 4.99
CA LEU A 182 -21.51 -2.74 6.14
C LEU A 182 -22.31 -2.55 7.44
N GLY A 183 -23.03 -3.59 7.87
CA GLY A 183 -23.95 -3.51 9.00
C GLY A 183 -23.28 -3.43 10.39
N SER A 184 -22.00 -3.83 10.49
CA SER A 184 -21.25 -3.83 11.76
C SER A 184 -20.45 -2.56 12.01
N ILE A 185 -20.45 -1.59 11.08
CA ILE A 185 -19.72 -0.33 11.20
C ILE A 185 -20.72 0.83 11.33
N PRO A 186 -20.60 1.72 12.33
CA PRO A 186 -21.53 2.83 12.49
C PRO A 186 -21.52 3.78 11.29
N ALA A 187 -22.70 4.25 10.89
CA ALA A 187 -22.86 5.28 9.86
C ALA A 187 -22.02 6.53 10.18
N GLY A 188 -21.45 7.14 9.14
CA GLY A 188 -20.53 8.27 9.25
C GLY A 188 -19.10 7.92 9.68
N SER A 189 -18.80 6.65 9.95
CA SER A 189 -17.47 6.22 10.36
C SER A 189 -16.55 5.95 9.17
N GLN A 190 -15.25 6.25 9.36
CA GLN A 190 -14.21 5.81 8.44
C GLN A 190 -13.97 4.30 8.60
N VAL A 191 -13.71 3.61 7.50
CA VAL A 191 -13.19 2.24 7.50
C VAL A 191 -11.66 2.34 7.37
N THR A 192 -10.98 2.36 8.51
CA THR A 192 -9.54 2.61 8.69
C THR A 192 -8.62 1.88 7.68
N TYR A 193 -8.90 0.60 7.44
CA TYR A 193 -8.11 -0.29 6.60
C TYR A 193 -8.62 -0.38 5.15
N ALA A 194 -9.57 0.47 4.75
CA ALA A 194 -10.21 0.38 3.45
C ALA A 194 -10.03 1.63 2.57
N THR A 195 -9.88 1.37 1.28
CA THR A 195 -10.04 2.35 0.21
C THR A 195 -11.26 2.02 -0.64
N ILE A 196 -11.61 2.94 -1.53
CA ILE A 196 -12.71 2.74 -2.47
C ILE A 196 -12.28 3.11 -3.89
N ASN A 197 -12.80 2.32 -4.85
CA ASN A 197 -12.67 2.49 -6.30
C ASN A 197 -11.23 2.59 -6.78
N GLY A 198 -10.36 1.64 -6.40
CA GLY A 198 -8.96 1.66 -6.82
C GLY A 198 -8.16 2.75 -6.11
N GLY A 199 -8.43 2.97 -4.83
CA GLY A 199 -7.70 3.96 -4.05
C GLY A 199 -7.99 5.42 -4.39
N GLN A 200 -9.12 5.71 -5.03
CA GLN A 200 -9.53 7.08 -5.30
C GLN A 200 -9.74 7.85 -4.00
N ASP A 201 -10.30 7.19 -2.99
CA ASP A 201 -10.53 7.79 -1.67
C ASP A 201 -10.40 6.77 -0.54
N PHE A 202 -10.37 7.27 0.69
CA PHE A 202 -10.65 6.45 1.86
C PHE A 202 -12.10 5.97 1.82
N ALA A 203 -12.35 4.75 2.28
CA ALA A 203 -13.71 4.29 2.46
C ALA A 203 -14.30 4.80 3.78
N GLY A 204 -15.57 5.17 3.73
CA GLY A 204 -16.42 5.42 4.90
C GLY A 204 -17.77 4.72 4.76
N VAL A 205 -18.62 4.89 5.75
CA VAL A 205 -19.99 4.37 5.75
C VAL A 205 -20.98 5.54 5.70
N ASP A 206 -21.86 5.54 4.71
CA ASP A 206 -22.90 6.57 4.57
C ASP A 206 -24.03 6.42 5.61
N PRO A 207 -24.97 7.38 5.72
CA PRO A 207 -26.12 7.29 6.64
C PRO A 207 -27.04 6.08 6.40
N SER A 208 -26.97 5.45 5.23
CA SER A 208 -27.74 4.24 4.88
C SER A 208 -26.98 2.94 5.15
N GLY A 209 -25.74 3.02 5.67
CA GLY A 209 -24.90 1.87 5.97
C GLY A 209 -24.10 1.34 4.78
N ASN A 210 -24.04 2.07 3.66
CA ASN A 210 -23.28 1.65 2.48
C ASN A 210 -21.85 2.15 2.54
N ALA A 211 -20.92 1.37 1.98
CA ALA A 211 -19.58 1.82 1.70
C ALA A 211 -19.64 2.98 0.69
N ALA A 212 -18.99 4.09 1.04
CA ALA A 212 -18.96 5.30 0.23
C ALA A 212 -17.56 5.92 0.26
N SER A 213 -17.29 6.80 -0.69
CA SER A 213 -16.12 7.68 -0.61
C SER A 213 -16.28 8.54 0.62
N LEU A 214 -15.31 8.52 1.53
CA LEU A 214 -15.35 9.32 2.74
C LEU A 214 -15.55 10.81 2.38
N SER A 215 -15.13 11.27 1.19
CA SER A 215 -15.34 12.64 0.69
C SER A 215 -16.72 13.04 0.30
N THR A 216 -17.60 12.07 0.17
CA THR A 216 -19.04 12.33 0.02
C THR A 216 -19.72 12.45 1.38
N LEU A 217 -19.02 12.14 2.47
CA LEU A 217 -19.45 12.32 3.86
C LEU A 217 -18.88 13.66 4.37
N THR A 218 -19.35 14.16 5.52
CA THR A 218 -19.00 15.47 6.11
C THR A 218 -17.54 15.56 6.61
N ALA A 219 -16.54 15.18 5.80
CA ALA A 219 -15.28 14.65 6.32
C ALA A 219 -13.98 15.13 5.62
N TYR A 220 -13.94 16.35 5.04
CA TYR A 220 -12.73 16.86 4.38
C TYR A 220 -12.43 18.27 4.86
N THR A 221 -11.18 18.49 5.29
CA THR A 221 -10.63 19.83 5.43
C THR A 221 -9.68 20.05 4.25
N PRO A 222 -10.11 20.72 3.17
CA PRO A 222 -9.20 21.04 2.08
C PRO A 222 -8.11 21.97 2.61
N ASN A 223 -6.88 21.77 2.19
CA ASN A 223 -5.84 22.74 2.46
C ASN A 223 -6.10 24.03 1.64
N ALA A 224 -6.70 25.03 2.27
CA ALA A 224 -6.91 26.32 1.63
C ALA A 224 -5.54 26.99 1.40
N ASN A 225 -5.14 27.16 0.14
CA ASN A 225 -4.03 28.03 -0.21
C ASN A 225 -4.56 29.45 -0.43
N SER A 226 -4.22 30.36 0.47
CA SER A 226 -4.52 31.79 0.35
C SER A 226 -3.27 32.55 -0.11
N GLY A 227 -3.04 32.58 -1.42
CA GLY A 227 -2.20 33.61 -2.04
C GLY A 227 -0.69 33.49 -1.82
N GLY A 228 -0.11 32.30 -2.02
CA GLY A 228 1.35 32.11 -2.17
C GLY A 228 2.10 31.74 -0.89
N ASN A 229 1.46 31.84 0.28
CA ASN A 229 1.97 31.31 1.53
C ASN A 229 1.65 29.82 1.69
N LEU A 230 2.53 29.08 2.35
CA LEU A 230 2.28 27.67 2.68
C LEU A 230 1.11 27.56 3.66
N PRO A 231 0.16 26.64 3.45
CA PRO A 231 -0.80 26.28 4.49
C PRO A 231 -0.03 25.86 5.75
N ASN A 232 -0.24 26.61 6.84
CA ASN A 232 0.45 26.39 8.10
C ASN A 232 -0.45 25.52 8.99
N VAL A 233 0.00 24.31 9.29
CA VAL A 233 -0.83 23.26 9.90
C VAL A 233 -0.36 22.96 11.32
N SER A 234 -1.29 22.90 12.26
CA SER A 234 -1.03 22.54 13.66
C SER A 234 -2.32 22.07 14.34
N GLY A 235 -2.19 21.40 15.48
CA GLY A 235 -3.34 20.93 16.26
C GLY A 235 -3.98 19.69 15.66
N THR A 236 -5.24 19.42 16.01
CA THR A 236 -5.96 18.22 15.58
C THR A 236 -6.87 18.51 14.40
N ILE A 237 -6.67 17.78 13.31
CA ILE A 237 -7.56 17.71 12.16
C ILE A 237 -8.33 16.40 12.30
N ALA A 238 -9.60 16.51 12.71
CA ALA A 238 -10.43 15.35 13.03
C ALA A 238 -10.91 14.58 11.79
N THR A 239 -10.97 15.26 10.63
CA THR A 239 -11.40 14.72 9.35
C THR A 239 -10.21 14.38 8.46
N VAL A 240 -10.44 13.89 7.23
CA VAL A 240 -9.36 13.72 6.26
C VAL A 240 -8.81 15.10 5.91
N PHE A 241 -7.49 15.25 6.01
CA PHE A 241 -6.82 16.42 5.46
C PHE A 241 -6.53 16.18 3.99
N ASP A 242 -7.23 16.93 3.14
CA ASP A 242 -7.16 16.75 1.70
C ASP A 242 -6.24 17.80 1.11
N VAL A 243 -5.15 17.30 0.53
CA VAL A 243 -4.18 18.12 -0.18
C VAL A 243 -4.66 18.29 -1.61
N VAL A 244 -5.32 19.42 -1.85
CA VAL A 244 -5.90 19.79 -3.14
C VAL A 244 -5.20 20.98 -3.77
N ASN A 245 -4.47 21.78 -2.97
CA ASN A 245 -3.71 22.94 -3.44
C ASN A 245 -2.25 22.89 -2.99
N SER A 246 -1.36 23.48 -3.77
CA SER A 246 0.00 23.85 -3.38
C SER A 246 0.17 25.35 -3.52
N ASN A 247 1.24 25.93 -2.98
CA ASN A 247 1.52 27.33 -3.28
C ASN A 247 1.81 27.49 -4.79
N THR A 248 1.21 28.51 -5.41
CA THR A 248 1.18 28.70 -6.88
C THR A 248 2.57 28.80 -7.53
N ASN A 249 3.63 28.98 -6.73
CA ASN A 249 5.01 29.14 -7.15
C ASN A 249 6.01 28.18 -6.44
N ALA A 250 5.59 27.18 -5.65
CA ALA A 250 6.55 26.24 -5.05
C ALA A 250 6.03 24.80 -4.88
N THR A 251 6.95 23.93 -4.47
CA THR A 251 6.77 22.48 -4.30
C THR A 251 5.91 22.11 -3.09
N SER A 252 5.45 23.04 -2.26
CA SER A 252 5.01 22.70 -0.90
C SER A 252 3.50 22.64 -0.74
N ALA A 253 3.01 21.45 -0.37
CA ALA A 253 1.62 21.12 -0.07
C ALA A 253 1.14 21.76 1.24
N TYR A 254 1.92 21.58 2.31
CA TYR A 254 1.67 22.18 3.62
C TYR A 254 2.96 22.21 4.43
N ARG A 255 2.98 23.07 5.44
CA ARG A 255 4.06 23.13 6.44
C ARG A 255 3.46 23.02 7.82
N LEU A 256 4.11 22.26 8.71
CA LEU A 256 3.71 22.25 10.12
C LEU A 256 4.17 23.53 10.82
N SER A 257 3.31 24.25 11.54
CA SER A 257 3.69 25.33 12.48
C SER A 257 4.10 24.81 13.84
N ASN A 258 3.48 23.71 14.25
CA ASN A 258 3.66 22.98 15.49
C ASN A 258 3.32 21.50 15.20
N ALA A 259 3.32 20.64 16.20
CA ALA A 259 2.78 19.30 16.04
C ALA A 259 1.34 19.36 15.49
N ALA A 260 1.05 18.48 14.54
CA ALA A 260 -0.29 18.32 13.96
C ALA A 260 -0.71 16.85 14.04
N THR A 261 -2.01 16.63 14.23
CA THR A 261 -2.61 15.30 14.27
C THR A 261 -3.68 15.18 13.21
N PHE A 262 -3.46 14.30 12.24
CA PHE A 262 -4.40 13.96 11.18
C PHE A 262 -5.14 12.68 11.55
N SER A 263 -6.24 12.80 12.30
CA SER A 263 -6.92 11.67 12.94
C SER A 263 -7.44 10.64 11.92
N SER A 264 -8.03 11.11 10.82
CA SER A 264 -8.51 10.24 9.73
C SER A 264 -7.48 9.98 8.64
N GLY A 265 -6.33 10.65 8.68
CA GLY A 265 -5.27 10.53 7.67
C GLY A 265 -5.18 11.72 6.71
N VAL A 266 -4.24 11.59 5.77
CA VAL A 266 -3.91 12.59 4.76
C VAL A 266 -4.15 12.01 3.37
N ARG A 267 -4.81 12.76 2.50
CA ARG A 267 -5.07 12.38 1.11
C ARG A 267 -4.38 13.35 0.16
N PHE A 268 -3.83 12.82 -0.92
CA PHE A 268 -3.47 13.53 -2.14
C PHE A 268 -4.24 12.85 -3.27
N ASN A 269 -5.13 13.57 -3.95
CA ASN A 269 -5.87 12.99 -5.08
C ASN A 269 -6.12 14.00 -6.21
N THR A 270 -5.21 14.95 -6.36
CA THR A 270 -5.26 15.96 -7.41
C THR A 270 -3.89 16.07 -8.08
N ALA A 271 -3.89 16.32 -9.38
CA ALA A 271 -2.67 16.61 -10.12
C ALA A 271 -2.07 17.95 -9.66
N HIS A 272 -0.76 18.03 -9.53
CA HIS A 272 -0.10 19.31 -9.30
C HIS A 272 -0.13 20.13 -10.59
N THR A 273 -0.76 21.31 -10.57
CA THR A 273 -0.97 22.15 -11.77
C THR A 273 0.34 22.49 -12.49
N ASN A 274 1.43 22.71 -11.75
CA ASN A 274 2.74 23.05 -12.30
C ASN A 274 3.69 21.84 -12.49
N GLY A 275 3.24 20.61 -12.27
CA GLY A 275 4.09 19.42 -12.40
C GLY A 275 5.25 19.33 -11.39
N GLN A 276 5.15 20.03 -10.25
CA GLN A 276 6.12 19.92 -9.17
C GLN A 276 5.71 18.83 -8.17
N ALA A 277 6.70 18.31 -7.42
CA ALA A 277 6.43 17.39 -6.32
C ALA A 277 5.57 18.07 -5.25
N TRP A 278 4.69 17.30 -4.60
CA TRP A 278 3.91 17.71 -3.44
C TRP A 278 4.73 17.53 -2.16
N VAL A 279 5.21 18.62 -1.56
CA VAL A 279 6.09 18.58 -0.38
C VAL A 279 5.31 18.88 0.89
N ALA A 280 5.20 17.89 1.77
CA ALA A 280 4.87 18.10 3.17
C ALA A 280 6.14 18.51 3.91
N ASP A 281 6.20 19.74 4.42
CA ASP A 281 7.33 20.27 5.16
C ASP A 281 7.15 20.07 6.67
N LEU A 282 8.04 19.28 7.26
CA LEU A 282 8.08 18.88 8.67
C LEU A 282 9.35 19.44 9.32
N PRO A 283 9.36 20.71 9.76
CA PRO A 283 10.52 21.31 10.40
C PRO A 283 10.93 20.61 11.71
N SER A 284 12.18 20.83 12.12
CA SER A 284 12.71 20.34 13.40
C SER A 284 11.81 20.70 14.58
N GLY A 285 11.64 19.74 15.50
CA GLY A 285 10.81 19.90 16.70
C GLY A 285 9.30 19.84 16.45
N ARG A 286 8.86 19.55 15.22
CA ARG A 286 7.44 19.41 14.86
C ARG A 286 7.18 17.98 14.43
N THR A 287 6.09 17.40 14.92
CA THR A 287 5.73 16.02 14.59
C THR A 287 4.44 15.99 13.79
N ASN A 288 4.46 15.22 12.71
CA ASN A 288 3.27 14.91 11.92
C ASN A 288 2.64 13.61 12.44
N HIS A 289 1.63 13.70 13.29
CA HIS A 289 0.92 12.50 13.75
C HIS A 289 -0.10 12.07 12.70
N ILE A 290 0.02 10.82 12.23
CA ILE A 290 -0.88 10.25 11.23
C ILE A 290 -1.72 9.16 11.90
N GLY A 291 -3.05 9.36 11.86
CA GLY A 291 -4.06 8.47 12.43
C GLY A 291 -4.55 7.38 11.49
N GLY A 292 -5.73 6.82 11.78
CA GLY A 292 -6.21 5.52 11.31
C GLY A 292 -6.21 5.32 9.80
N GLY A 293 -6.53 6.34 9.00
CA GLY A 293 -6.46 6.22 7.55
C GLY A 293 -5.02 6.17 7.00
N GLY A 294 -4.01 6.65 7.72
CA GLY A 294 -2.67 6.70 7.13
C GLY A 294 -2.54 7.79 6.06
N ILE A 295 -1.77 7.49 5.01
CA ILE A 295 -1.51 8.35 3.86
C ILE A 295 -2.06 7.67 2.62
N LEU A 296 -2.97 8.36 1.91
CA LEU A 296 -3.49 7.93 0.62
C LEU A 296 -2.98 8.87 -0.48
N VAL A 297 -2.33 8.29 -1.48
CA VAL A 297 -1.99 8.97 -2.73
C VAL A 297 -2.78 8.30 -3.84
N GLY A 298 -3.85 8.96 -4.25
CA GLY A 298 -4.78 8.46 -5.26
C GLY A 298 -4.24 8.60 -6.68
N PRO A 299 -4.88 7.93 -7.66
CA PRO A 299 -4.37 7.79 -9.01
C PRO A 299 -4.30 9.10 -9.82
N ASN A 300 -4.98 10.16 -9.36
CA ASN A 300 -4.96 11.46 -10.02
C ASN A 300 -3.69 12.28 -9.74
N VAL A 301 -2.85 11.84 -8.81
CA VAL A 301 -1.57 12.50 -8.51
C VAL A 301 -0.58 12.19 -9.63
N ASN A 302 0.06 13.22 -10.19
CA ASN A 302 0.95 13.12 -11.36
C ASN A 302 2.44 13.32 -11.03
N THR A 303 2.78 13.65 -9.78
CA THR A 303 4.13 13.99 -9.33
C THR A 303 4.37 13.48 -7.92
N ASN A 304 5.65 13.32 -7.56
CA ASN A 304 6.02 12.71 -6.28
C ASN A 304 5.42 13.44 -5.08
N VAL A 305 4.95 12.69 -4.09
CA VAL A 305 4.60 13.20 -2.76
C VAL A 305 5.81 13.02 -1.85
N VAL A 306 6.30 14.09 -1.24
CA VAL A 306 7.56 14.11 -0.49
C VAL A 306 7.31 14.62 0.91
N PHE A 307 7.57 13.80 1.92
CA PHE A 307 7.63 14.21 3.31
C PHE A 307 9.07 14.60 3.64
N ASN A 308 9.29 15.89 3.89
CA ASN A 308 10.62 16.49 3.97
C ASN A 308 10.82 17.24 5.29
N GLY A 309 12.08 17.48 5.64
CA GLY A 309 12.48 18.14 6.89
C GLY A 309 13.08 17.16 7.89
N THR A 310 13.22 17.58 9.15
CA THR A 310 13.81 16.75 10.23
C THR A 310 12.80 16.34 11.30
N GLY A 311 11.59 16.89 11.25
CA GLY A 311 10.46 16.47 12.07
C GLY A 311 9.93 15.10 11.63
N PRO A 312 9.59 14.20 12.55
CA PRO A 312 9.16 12.86 12.17
C PRO A 312 7.68 12.80 11.77
N ILE A 313 7.36 11.75 11.02
CA ILE A 313 6.00 11.20 11.01
C ILE A 313 5.87 10.27 12.21
N ARG A 314 4.75 10.35 12.94
CA ARG A 314 4.43 9.43 14.04
C ARG A 314 3.14 8.71 13.76
N ALA A 315 3.23 7.40 13.53
CA ALA A 315 2.09 6.53 13.36
C ALA A 315 1.30 6.42 14.68
N LEU A 316 -0.01 6.66 14.64
CA LEU A 316 -0.88 6.53 15.82
C LEU A 316 -1.58 5.17 15.87
N ASN A 317 -2.02 4.82 17.09
CA ASN A 317 -2.90 3.68 17.39
C ASN A 317 -4.32 3.95 16.84
N PRO A 318 -5.10 2.95 16.39
CA PRO A 318 -4.91 1.51 16.57
C PRO A 318 -4.24 0.70 15.45
N ALA A 319 -3.94 1.28 14.28
CA ALA A 319 -3.84 0.44 13.09
C ALA A 319 -2.45 0.32 12.41
N GLY A 320 -1.51 1.25 12.61
CA GLY A 320 -0.28 1.31 11.78
C GLY A 320 -0.16 2.60 10.97
N LEU A 321 1.00 2.81 10.34
CA LEU A 321 1.13 3.75 9.22
C LEU A 321 0.83 3.01 7.91
N TYR A 322 -0.35 3.23 7.35
CA TYR A 322 -0.69 2.74 6.02
C TYR A 322 -0.25 3.77 4.99
N VAL A 323 0.65 3.39 4.10
CA VAL A 323 1.03 4.15 2.92
C VAL A 323 0.40 3.49 1.72
N ARG A 324 -0.65 4.09 1.20
CA ARG A 324 -1.45 3.54 0.10
C ARG A 324 -1.22 4.39 -1.14
N ASN A 325 -0.41 3.87 -2.05
CA ASN A 325 -0.04 4.60 -3.26
C ASN A 325 -0.67 3.94 -4.49
N TYR A 326 -1.67 4.60 -5.05
CA TYR A 326 -2.35 4.22 -6.28
C TYR A 326 -1.96 5.09 -7.47
N SER A 327 -1.03 6.03 -7.27
CA SER A 327 -0.41 6.81 -8.32
C SER A 327 0.84 6.12 -8.88
N SER A 328 1.21 6.46 -10.11
CA SER A 328 2.53 6.17 -10.68
C SER A 328 3.64 7.02 -10.08
N ALA A 329 3.31 8.12 -9.40
CA ALA A 329 4.25 8.95 -8.69
C ALA A 329 4.72 8.31 -7.39
N ASP A 330 5.92 8.65 -6.93
CA ASP A 330 6.48 8.09 -5.70
C ASP A 330 5.94 8.80 -4.46
N VAL A 331 5.80 8.05 -3.37
CA VAL A 331 5.74 8.61 -2.01
C VAL A 331 7.13 8.53 -1.38
N VAL A 332 7.76 9.66 -1.07
CA VAL A 332 9.13 9.73 -0.58
C VAL A 332 9.14 10.22 0.87
N PHE A 333 9.73 9.45 1.76
CA PHE A 333 9.94 9.79 3.16
C PHE A 333 11.41 10.13 3.41
N ASN A 334 11.74 11.42 3.39
CA ASN A 334 13.05 11.91 3.82
C ASN A 334 13.12 12.07 5.35
N VAL A 335 12.01 11.84 6.03
CA VAL A 335 11.81 11.99 7.47
C VAL A 335 11.80 10.63 8.17
N ASN A 336 12.16 10.62 9.45
CA ASN A 336 12.01 9.45 10.30
C ASN A 336 10.53 9.11 10.47
N ILE A 337 10.19 7.81 10.36
CA ILE A 337 8.88 7.30 10.76
C ILE A 337 9.02 6.69 12.16
N THR A 338 8.21 7.20 13.07
CA THR A 338 8.13 6.79 14.48
C THR A 338 6.75 6.25 14.78
N GLN A 339 6.55 5.77 16.01
CA GLN A 339 5.29 5.17 16.45
C GLN A 339 4.82 5.76 17.77
N ALA A 340 3.50 5.69 17.98
CA ALA A 340 2.90 6.02 19.26
C ALA A 340 2.93 4.86 20.25
N THR A 341 2.66 3.67 19.74
CA THR A 341 2.58 2.43 20.50
C THR A 341 3.65 1.48 19.98
N ALA A 342 4.34 0.79 20.88
CA ALA A 342 5.31 -0.24 20.51
C ALA A 342 4.68 -1.28 19.57
N GLY A 343 5.38 -1.63 18.49
CA GLY A 343 4.90 -2.63 17.52
C GLY A 343 3.93 -2.11 16.47
N THR A 344 3.70 -0.79 16.38
CA THR A 344 2.87 -0.21 15.31
C THR A 344 3.49 -0.47 13.94
N PRO A 345 2.78 -1.11 12.98
CA PRO A 345 3.37 -1.53 11.73
C PRO A 345 3.48 -0.39 10.70
N LEU A 346 4.37 -0.58 9.72
CA LEU A 346 4.36 0.14 8.45
C LEU A 346 3.74 -0.78 7.39
N VAL A 347 2.71 -0.31 6.69
CA VAL A 347 2.03 -1.09 5.66
C VAL A 347 2.09 -0.34 4.33
N LYS A 348 2.64 -0.97 3.30
CA LYS A 348 2.66 -0.46 1.93
C LYS A 348 1.70 -1.26 1.06
N SER A 349 0.67 -0.59 0.55
CA SER A 349 -0.29 -1.13 -0.42
C SER A 349 -0.55 -0.17 -1.58
N GLY A 350 -1.36 -0.58 -2.55
CA GLY A 350 -1.52 0.07 -3.85
C GLY A 350 -0.33 -0.21 -4.80
N PRO A 351 -0.54 -0.10 -6.12
CA PRO A 351 0.44 -0.47 -7.14
C PRO A 351 1.68 0.43 -7.21
N GLY A 352 1.60 1.65 -6.68
CA GLY A 352 2.68 2.63 -6.73
C GLY A 352 3.86 2.32 -5.81
N ARG A 353 4.88 3.17 -5.84
CA ARG A 353 6.11 3.01 -5.04
C ARG A 353 6.12 3.94 -3.82
N ALA A 354 6.60 3.42 -2.70
CA ALA A 354 7.00 4.23 -1.54
C ALA A 354 8.51 4.09 -1.32
N ILE A 355 9.19 5.18 -0.99
CA ILE A 355 10.63 5.26 -0.81
C ILE A 355 10.92 5.76 0.61
N ILE A 356 11.63 4.95 1.39
CA ILE A 356 12.23 5.36 2.66
C ILE A 356 13.63 5.90 2.36
N ALA A 357 13.80 7.21 2.45
CA ALA A 357 15.05 7.91 2.18
C ALA A 357 15.66 8.55 3.45
N SER A 358 15.07 8.32 4.63
CA SER A 358 15.66 8.70 5.92
C SER A 358 16.77 7.73 6.35
N ASN A 359 17.73 8.21 7.13
CA ASN A 359 18.82 7.43 7.70
C ASN A 359 18.44 6.68 8.99
N THR A 360 17.26 6.96 9.54
CA THR A 360 16.79 6.38 10.81
C THR A 360 15.28 6.17 10.79
N GLN A 361 14.85 5.06 11.40
CA GLN A 361 13.44 4.72 11.59
C GLN A 361 13.21 4.37 13.07
N GLY A 362 12.20 4.99 13.68
CA GLY A 362 11.86 4.81 15.10
C GLY A 362 10.64 3.93 15.35
N TYR A 363 10.05 3.33 14.32
CA TYR A 363 9.03 2.29 14.50
C TYR A 363 9.69 0.92 14.71
N THR A 364 9.00 0.05 15.44
CA THR A 364 9.47 -1.30 15.83
C THR A 364 8.50 -2.40 15.44
N GLY A 365 7.36 -2.05 14.84
CA GLY A 365 6.43 -3.02 14.28
C GLY A 365 6.92 -3.61 12.96
N GLY A 366 6.21 -4.63 12.47
CA GLY A 366 6.51 -5.24 11.17
C GLY A 366 6.34 -4.25 10.01
N THR A 367 7.11 -4.48 8.95
CA THR A 367 6.96 -3.80 7.66
C THR A 367 6.28 -4.74 6.68
N TYR A 368 5.13 -4.36 6.14
CA TYR A 368 4.35 -5.20 5.23
C TYR A 368 4.32 -4.57 3.84
N VAL A 369 4.87 -5.26 2.85
CA VAL A 369 4.82 -4.87 1.44
C VAL A 369 3.78 -5.73 0.75
N GLN A 370 2.54 -5.23 0.73
CA GLN A 370 1.38 -5.99 0.23
C GLN A 370 1.22 -5.85 -1.28
N GLN A 371 1.48 -4.64 -1.79
CA GLN A 371 1.34 -4.30 -3.21
C GLN A 371 2.34 -3.22 -3.62
N GLY A 372 2.67 -3.21 -4.91
CA GLY A 372 3.58 -2.25 -5.51
C GLY A 372 5.02 -2.43 -5.00
N THR A 373 5.70 -1.31 -4.78
CA THR A 373 7.10 -1.32 -4.34
C THR A 373 7.30 -0.57 -3.03
N LEU A 374 8.00 -1.18 -2.08
CA LEU A 374 8.66 -0.47 -0.99
C LEU A 374 10.16 -0.45 -1.26
N GLN A 375 10.75 0.74 -1.34
CA GLN A 375 12.17 0.94 -1.59
C GLN A 375 12.85 1.56 -0.37
N PHE A 376 13.95 0.96 0.08
CA PHE A 376 14.88 1.59 1.02
C PHE A 376 16.02 2.23 0.24
N GLY A 377 16.17 3.54 0.42
CA GLY A 377 17.17 4.38 -0.22
C GLY A 377 16.74 4.95 -1.57
N ASN A 378 17.48 5.95 -2.03
CA ASN A 378 17.21 6.66 -3.28
C ASN A 378 18.51 6.99 -4.05
N GLY A 379 19.42 6.02 -4.14
CA GLY A 379 20.70 6.13 -4.87
C GLY A 379 21.85 6.76 -4.09
N GLY A 380 21.60 7.15 -2.84
CA GLY A 380 22.62 7.62 -1.89
C GLY A 380 22.78 6.69 -0.68
N ALA A 381 23.48 7.16 0.35
CA ALA A 381 23.71 6.43 1.60
C ALA A 381 22.57 6.60 2.64
N ALA A 382 21.42 7.13 2.24
CA ALA A 382 20.23 7.23 3.10
C ALA A 382 19.21 6.14 2.74
N GLY A 383 18.30 5.81 3.65
CA GLY A 383 17.34 4.71 3.51
C GLY A 383 17.64 3.54 4.43
N ALA A 384 17.25 3.67 5.71
CA ALA A 384 17.43 2.64 6.74
C ALA A 384 16.17 1.78 6.93
N THR A 385 16.36 0.50 7.24
CA THR A 385 15.30 -0.39 7.75
C THR A 385 15.00 -0.10 9.22
N PRO A 386 13.85 -0.54 9.76
CA PRO A 386 13.57 -0.40 11.19
C PRO A 386 14.55 -1.25 12.01
N ALA A 387 14.86 -0.80 13.24
CA ALA A 387 15.81 -1.51 14.10
C ALA A 387 15.32 -2.92 14.50
N THR A 388 14.00 -3.10 14.59
CA THR A 388 13.34 -4.36 14.93
C THR A 388 12.04 -4.51 14.12
N GLY A 389 11.44 -5.70 14.17
CA GLY A 389 10.27 -6.05 13.36
C GLY A 389 10.68 -6.65 12.01
N GLY A 390 10.04 -7.75 11.61
CA GLY A 390 10.31 -8.39 10.32
C GLY A 390 9.80 -7.56 9.15
N ILE A 391 10.32 -7.84 7.96
CA ILE A 391 9.83 -7.32 6.69
C ILE A 391 9.12 -8.46 5.95
N ILE A 392 7.79 -8.37 5.85
CA ILE A 392 6.97 -9.32 5.11
C ILE A 392 6.75 -8.73 3.71
N ASN A 393 7.25 -9.40 2.69
CA ASN A 393 7.21 -8.96 1.30
C ASN A 393 6.36 -9.89 0.42
N HIS A 394 5.14 -9.46 0.10
CA HIS A 394 4.26 -10.13 -0.86
C HIS A 394 4.27 -9.46 -2.26
N ALA A 395 5.13 -8.46 -2.46
CA ALA A 395 5.26 -7.76 -3.74
C ALA A 395 6.75 -7.45 -4.02
N VAL A 396 7.11 -6.17 -4.22
CA VAL A 396 8.49 -5.77 -4.52
C VAL A 396 9.11 -5.01 -3.35
N LEU A 397 10.13 -5.61 -2.74
CA LEU A 397 11.05 -4.94 -1.84
C LEU A 397 12.33 -4.57 -2.60
N ALA A 398 12.70 -3.29 -2.58
CA ALA A 398 13.86 -2.77 -3.28
C ALA A 398 14.84 -2.08 -2.35
N PHE A 399 16.13 -2.17 -2.66
CA PHE A 399 17.20 -1.42 -2.00
C PHE A 399 17.97 -0.65 -3.06
N ASN A 400 17.99 0.69 -2.95
CA ASN A 400 18.67 1.56 -3.90
C ASN A 400 19.68 2.43 -3.14
N ARG A 401 20.90 1.91 -2.99
CA ARG A 401 21.97 2.50 -2.20
C ARG A 401 23.29 2.49 -2.94
N ASN A 402 24.16 3.45 -2.63
CA ASN A 402 25.50 3.55 -3.21
C ASN A 402 26.62 3.08 -2.26
N ASP A 403 26.24 2.58 -1.09
CA ASP A 403 27.10 2.02 -0.06
C ASP A 403 26.61 0.63 0.38
N ALA A 404 27.39 -0.03 1.21
CA ALA A 404 26.98 -1.30 1.82
C ALA A 404 25.87 -1.05 2.86
N MET A 405 24.84 -1.90 2.85
CA MET A 405 23.74 -1.86 3.82
C MET A 405 23.59 -3.23 4.48
N THR A 406 23.50 -3.21 5.81
CA THR A 406 23.09 -4.38 6.59
C THR A 406 21.59 -4.30 6.85
N VAL A 407 20.87 -5.36 6.47
CA VAL A 407 19.47 -5.56 6.85
C VAL A 407 19.46 -6.61 7.96
N ALA A 408 19.23 -6.18 9.20
CA ALA A 408 19.23 -7.07 10.36
C ALA A 408 17.89 -7.77 10.59
N ASN A 409 16.83 -7.30 9.92
CA ASN A 409 15.48 -7.82 10.03
C ASN A 409 15.31 -9.08 9.17
N ASP A 410 14.55 -10.05 9.67
CA ASP A 410 14.10 -11.17 8.84
C ASP A 410 13.24 -10.66 7.68
N ILE A 411 13.49 -11.18 6.49
CA ILE A 411 12.66 -10.95 5.30
C ILE A 411 11.95 -12.27 4.97
N SER A 412 10.62 -12.23 4.95
CA SER A 412 9.74 -13.35 4.61
C SER A 412 8.65 -12.90 3.62
N GLY A 413 7.76 -13.81 3.20
CA GLY A 413 6.56 -13.47 2.41
C GLY A 413 6.35 -14.27 1.15
#